data_AF-A0A9Q0BPV2-F1
#
_entry.id   AF-A0A9Q0BPV2-F1
#
_cell.length_a   1.000
_cell.length_b   1.000
_cell.length_c   1.000
_cell.angle_alpha   90.00
_cell.angle_beta   90.00
_cell.angle_gamma   90.00
#
_symmetry.space_group_name_H-M   'P 1'
#
loop_
_entity.id
_entity.type
_entity.pdbx_description
1 polymer ?
#
loop_
_entity_poly.entity_id
_entity_poly.type
_entity_poly.pdbx_seq_one_letter_code
_entity_poly.pdbx_strand_id
1 'polypeptide(L)'
;MSDTQHLTTGSEKPIFPDDGVLKLYSMRFCPYAHRVHLVLDAKNVPHHDTYINLREKPEWFPQVSSSSKVPALELVNEPGNPVLIESLIICDYLDEKYPEVPLYPKDPLKKAQEKILIERFGQFITAFYRLVLHDNPAQLGDTDHYAGLDIYEEELKQRGTQFFGGSQPGMLDYMIWPWCERFASLKISIGDSYELNPQRFASLLNWRDLMLQDKAVKCFYLDGQTHAKYMSTRRAGKADYNMLYNEAKRAKLEYDYYIRSNESSLVCHSIETIYRHFSPKSYLKIVNKMALPQKHFKRGSPKPEIPEDGVLRYYSMKFCPYSQRAGLVLAAKKIPHHTVYIDLSEKPDWYIDYSPLGKVPAIQLPHLPGQPALVESLVIAEYLDEQYPGEGSLFPKDPLQKALDRILIERLAPAVSAIYPVFFTKDPPADAIKNFETALDVFEQEITQRGTPYFGGEKIGIADYMIWPWFERFPALKYSLDEPYELDKTRYQNLLKWRELVAQDEAVKATALDARIHAKFMRTRHEAKPNYDVAFEPL
;
A
#
# COMPACT_ATOMS: atom_id res chain seq x y z
N MET A 1 -15.36 23.77 -3.63
CA MET A 1 -14.36 23.05 -2.79
C MET A 1 -13.32 23.95 -2.11
N SER A 2 -13.00 25.18 -2.58
CA SER A 2 -11.96 26.02 -1.93
C SER A 2 -12.40 26.80 -0.68
N ASP A 3 -13.69 27.13 -0.55
CA ASP A 3 -14.16 28.21 0.32
C ASP A 3 -14.78 27.70 1.64
N THR A 4 -14.32 26.55 2.12
CA THR A 4 -14.84 25.84 3.30
C THR A 4 -13.82 25.86 4.43
N GLN A 5 -14.27 26.28 5.62
CA GLN A 5 -13.44 26.36 6.81
C GLN A 5 -12.99 24.97 7.28
N HIS A 6 -11.73 24.84 7.69
CA HIS A 6 -11.23 23.66 8.39
C HIS A 6 -11.75 23.67 9.84
N LEU A 7 -12.54 22.67 10.19
CA LEU A 7 -13.09 22.47 11.52
C LEU A 7 -11.97 22.17 12.52
N THR A 8 -12.10 22.73 13.72
CA THR A 8 -11.10 22.72 14.78
C THR A 8 -11.68 22.17 16.09
N THR A 9 -10.86 22.05 17.13
CA THR A 9 -11.31 21.74 18.50
C THR A 9 -12.47 22.68 18.92
N GLY A 10 -13.53 22.13 19.48
CA GLY A 10 -14.79 22.82 19.78
C GLY A 10 -15.76 23.00 18.59
N SER A 11 -15.42 22.53 17.38
CA SER A 11 -16.35 22.57 16.23
C SER A 11 -17.28 21.36 16.22
N GLU A 12 -18.59 21.57 16.11
CA GLU A 12 -19.58 20.49 16.00
C GLU A 12 -19.37 19.62 14.74
N LYS A 13 -19.84 18.36 14.76
CA LYS A 13 -19.82 17.50 13.55
C LYS A 13 -20.90 18.01 12.58
N PRO A 14 -20.58 18.31 11.31
CA PRO A 14 -21.58 18.76 10.35
C PRO A 14 -22.71 17.74 10.17
N ILE A 15 -23.94 18.24 10.20
CA ILE A 15 -25.13 17.48 9.84
C ILE A 15 -25.36 17.68 8.34
N PHE A 16 -25.20 16.61 7.58
CA PHE A 16 -25.52 16.57 6.15
C PHE A 16 -26.95 16.07 5.93
N PRO A 17 -27.58 16.35 4.78
CA PRO A 17 -28.84 15.72 4.40
C PRO A 17 -28.73 14.19 4.38
N ASP A 18 -29.86 13.51 4.51
CA ASP A 18 -29.98 12.08 4.24
C ASP A 18 -30.23 11.84 2.75
N ASP A 19 -29.23 12.20 1.94
CA ASP A 19 -29.25 12.17 0.47
C ASP A 19 -28.48 10.98 -0.13
N GLY A 20 -27.94 10.10 0.72
CA GLY A 20 -27.13 8.95 0.32
C GLY A 20 -25.76 9.32 -0.28
N VAL A 21 -25.32 10.58 -0.18
CA VAL A 21 -24.05 11.05 -0.75
C VAL A 21 -22.88 10.74 0.18
N LEU A 22 -21.75 10.30 -0.38
CA LEU A 22 -20.53 9.99 0.38
C LEU A 22 -20.01 11.21 1.16
N LYS A 23 -19.39 11.03 2.33
CA LYS A 23 -18.76 12.15 3.06
C LYS A 23 -17.25 11.96 3.14
N LEU A 24 -16.50 12.91 2.57
CA LEU A 24 -15.05 12.91 2.54
C LEU A 24 -14.48 13.86 3.60
N TYR A 25 -13.84 13.30 4.62
CA TYR A 25 -13.06 14.05 5.60
C TYR A 25 -11.66 14.32 5.03
N SER A 26 -11.38 15.60 4.79
CA SER A 26 -10.24 16.09 3.99
C SER A 26 -9.43 17.16 4.73
N MET A 27 -8.33 17.60 4.12
CA MET A 27 -7.58 18.81 4.49
C MET A 27 -7.01 19.39 3.19
N ARG A 28 -7.30 20.66 2.87
CA ARG A 28 -7.21 21.21 1.50
C ARG A 28 -5.83 21.12 0.86
N PHE A 29 -4.78 21.12 1.69
CA PHE A 29 -3.38 21.06 1.26
C PHE A 29 -2.79 19.64 1.31
N CYS A 30 -3.49 18.65 1.87
CA CYS A 30 -3.01 17.27 2.01
C CYS A 30 -2.90 16.56 0.66
N PRO A 31 -1.70 16.12 0.21
CA PRO A 31 -1.57 15.40 -1.05
C PRO A 31 -2.22 14.00 -1.01
N TYR A 32 -2.27 13.36 0.15
CA TYR A 32 -2.97 12.08 0.31
C TYR A 32 -4.49 12.21 0.20
N ALA A 33 -5.08 13.33 0.64
CA ALA A 33 -6.52 13.57 0.45
C ALA A 33 -6.83 14.01 -0.99
N HIS A 34 -5.93 14.76 -1.61
CA HIS A 34 -6.01 15.15 -3.02
C HIS A 34 -6.11 13.92 -3.95
N ARG A 35 -5.43 12.79 -3.65
CA ARG A 35 -5.63 11.52 -4.38
C ARG A 35 -7.10 11.11 -4.50
N VAL A 36 -7.83 11.16 -3.38
CA VAL A 36 -9.25 10.75 -3.32
C VAL A 36 -10.14 11.76 -4.05
N HIS A 37 -9.86 13.06 -3.91
CA HIS A 37 -10.52 14.13 -4.69
C HIS A 37 -10.40 13.87 -6.21
N LEU A 38 -9.19 13.61 -6.72
CA LEU A 38 -8.96 13.34 -8.14
C LEU A 38 -9.78 12.14 -8.64
N VAL A 39 -9.82 11.06 -7.87
CA VAL A 39 -10.58 9.84 -8.23
C VAL A 39 -12.10 10.08 -8.20
N LEU A 40 -12.60 10.84 -7.21
CA LEU A 40 -14.02 11.21 -7.15
C LEU A 40 -14.42 12.14 -8.32
N ASP A 41 -13.61 13.16 -8.63
CA ASP A 41 -13.87 14.10 -9.73
C ASP A 41 -13.76 13.44 -11.11
N ALA A 42 -12.75 12.59 -11.33
CA ALA A 42 -12.56 11.88 -12.60
C ALA A 42 -13.71 10.92 -12.91
N LYS A 43 -14.21 10.24 -11.86
CA LYS A 43 -15.33 9.29 -11.94
C LYS A 43 -16.69 9.97 -11.75
N ASN A 44 -16.72 11.27 -11.47
CA ASN A 44 -17.92 12.11 -11.25
C ASN A 44 -18.80 11.64 -10.07
N VAL A 45 -18.18 11.07 -9.03
CA VAL A 45 -18.88 10.53 -7.85
C VAL A 45 -19.23 11.68 -6.89
N PRO A 46 -20.52 11.89 -6.57
CA PRO A 46 -20.94 12.95 -5.66
C PRO A 46 -20.43 12.69 -4.24
N HIS A 47 -19.98 13.75 -3.58
CA HIS A 47 -19.47 13.69 -2.21
C HIS A 47 -19.62 15.03 -1.48
N HIS A 48 -19.86 14.96 -0.17
CA HIS A 48 -19.82 16.09 0.75
C HIS A 48 -18.43 16.23 1.36
N ASP A 49 -17.84 17.43 1.25
CA ASP A 49 -16.53 17.74 1.83
C ASP A 49 -16.63 18.16 3.31
N THR A 50 -15.78 17.58 4.17
CA THR A 50 -15.55 18.08 5.54
C THR A 50 -14.06 18.33 5.76
N TYR A 51 -13.64 19.58 5.87
CA TYR A 51 -12.25 19.95 6.06
C TYR A 51 -11.86 19.95 7.54
N ILE A 52 -10.72 19.34 7.89
CA ILE A 52 -10.26 19.12 9.27
C ILE A 52 -8.90 19.80 9.52
N ASN A 53 -8.81 20.60 10.59
CA ASN A 53 -7.53 21.08 11.12
C ASN A 53 -6.77 19.90 11.75
N LEU A 54 -5.63 19.51 11.17
CA LEU A 54 -4.89 18.32 11.59
C LEU A 54 -3.98 18.55 12.81
N ARG A 55 -3.92 19.78 13.34
CA ARG A 55 -3.22 20.11 14.59
C ARG A 55 -4.20 20.22 15.76
N GLU A 56 -5.25 21.01 15.58
CA GLU A 56 -6.33 21.23 16.55
C GLU A 56 -7.56 20.47 16.03
N LYS A 57 -7.59 19.16 16.24
CA LYS A 57 -8.66 18.31 15.66
C LYS A 57 -9.97 18.52 16.44
N PRO A 58 -11.14 18.47 15.77
CA PRO A 58 -12.41 18.32 16.46
C PRO A 58 -12.46 17.02 17.28
N GLU A 59 -13.08 17.08 18.44
CA GLU A 59 -13.12 16.04 19.47
C GLU A 59 -13.87 14.77 19.04
N TRP A 60 -14.68 14.86 17.98
CA TRP A 60 -15.41 13.77 17.34
C TRP A 60 -14.68 13.13 16.14
N PHE A 61 -13.57 13.72 15.67
CA PHE A 61 -12.88 13.23 14.49
C PHE A 61 -12.11 11.91 14.69
N PRO A 62 -11.45 11.64 15.84
CA PRO A 62 -10.82 10.34 16.13
C PRO A 62 -11.77 9.14 16.10
N GLN A 63 -13.06 9.36 16.36
CA GLN A 63 -14.14 8.38 16.36
C GLN A 63 -14.69 8.12 14.94
N VAL A 64 -14.44 9.03 14.00
CA VAL A 64 -14.75 8.87 12.57
C VAL A 64 -13.57 8.19 11.85
N SER A 65 -12.34 8.70 12.04
CA SER A 65 -11.13 8.15 11.42
C SER A 65 -10.32 7.37 12.46
N SER A 66 -10.32 6.03 12.40
CA SER A 66 -9.57 5.21 13.37
C SER A 66 -8.05 5.43 13.37
N SER A 67 -7.47 6.00 12.30
CA SER A 67 -6.05 6.40 12.26
C SER A 67 -5.81 7.88 12.65
N SER A 68 -6.88 8.63 12.97
CA SER A 68 -6.89 10.08 13.21
C SER A 68 -6.19 10.92 12.12
N LYS A 69 -6.32 10.52 10.85
CA LYS A 69 -5.71 11.15 9.66
C LYS A 69 -6.78 11.44 8.60
N VAL A 70 -6.41 12.17 7.55
CA VAL A 70 -7.21 12.32 6.32
C VAL A 70 -6.40 11.83 5.11
N PRO A 71 -7.03 11.28 4.06
CA PRO A 71 -8.47 11.17 3.84
C PRO A 71 -9.14 10.08 4.70
N ALA A 72 -10.42 10.29 4.99
CA ALA A 72 -11.33 9.26 5.48
C ALA A 72 -12.69 9.43 4.77
N LEU A 73 -13.32 8.34 4.33
CA LEU A 73 -14.52 8.36 3.47
C LEU A 73 -15.65 7.56 4.13
N GLU A 74 -16.70 8.24 4.60
CA GLU A 74 -17.90 7.64 5.21
C GLU A 74 -18.87 7.19 4.10
N LEU A 75 -19.15 5.89 4.05
CA LEU A 75 -19.96 5.24 3.02
C LEU A 75 -21.43 5.17 3.44
N VAL A 76 -22.16 6.26 3.23
CA VAL A 76 -23.50 6.50 3.81
C VAL A 76 -24.57 5.47 3.41
N ASN A 77 -24.43 4.81 2.25
CA ASN A 77 -25.36 3.77 1.78
C ASN A 77 -24.97 2.34 2.20
N GLU A 78 -23.84 2.14 2.87
CA GLU A 78 -23.37 0.82 3.30
C GLU A 78 -23.78 0.55 4.75
N PRO A 79 -24.18 -0.69 5.12
CA PRO A 79 -24.70 -0.99 6.46
C PRO A 79 -23.76 -0.57 7.60
N GLY A 80 -24.23 0.33 8.47
CA GLY A 80 -23.45 0.87 9.59
C GLY A 80 -22.56 2.07 9.25
N ASN A 81 -22.67 2.63 8.03
CA ASN A 81 -21.93 3.78 7.53
C ASN A 81 -20.39 3.66 7.71
N PRO A 82 -19.76 2.55 7.29
CA PRO A 82 -18.33 2.31 7.47
C PRO A 82 -17.48 3.44 6.87
N VAL A 83 -16.39 3.76 7.58
CA VAL A 83 -15.43 4.79 7.17
C VAL A 83 -14.17 4.13 6.65
N LEU A 84 -13.90 4.25 5.35
CA LEU A 84 -12.65 3.82 4.75
C LEU A 84 -11.54 4.83 5.04
N ILE A 85 -10.32 4.34 5.25
CA ILE A 85 -9.11 5.12 5.52
C ILE A 85 -7.96 4.67 4.61
N GLU A 86 -6.88 5.46 4.62
CA GLU A 86 -5.67 5.31 3.78
C GLU A 86 -5.91 5.53 2.28
N SER A 87 -5.24 6.55 1.73
CA SER A 87 -5.57 7.13 0.42
C SER A 87 -5.65 6.13 -0.74
N LEU A 88 -4.72 5.18 -0.82
CA LEU A 88 -4.68 4.20 -1.91
C LEU A 88 -5.83 3.19 -1.81
N ILE A 89 -6.22 2.77 -0.59
CA ILE A 89 -7.31 1.81 -0.40
C ILE A 89 -8.66 2.45 -0.74
N ILE A 90 -8.85 3.73 -0.39
CA ILE A 90 -10.03 4.50 -0.80
C ILE A 90 -10.08 4.65 -2.33
N CYS A 91 -8.96 4.92 -2.99
CA CYS A 91 -8.91 5.07 -4.45
C CYS A 91 -9.17 3.75 -5.18
N ASP A 92 -8.57 2.64 -4.71
CA ASP A 92 -8.86 1.28 -5.17
C ASP A 92 -10.35 0.93 -4.98
N TYR A 93 -10.92 1.21 -3.80
CA TYR A 93 -12.34 0.97 -3.53
C TYR A 93 -13.25 1.74 -4.50
N LEU A 94 -12.97 3.02 -4.72
CA LEU A 94 -13.76 3.84 -5.63
C LEU A 94 -13.66 3.34 -7.08
N ASP A 95 -12.49 2.87 -7.53
CA ASP A 95 -12.32 2.33 -8.87
C ASP A 95 -13.04 0.99 -9.06
N GLU A 96 -13.04 0.13 -8.03
CA GLU A 96 -13.75 -1.15 -8.02
C GLU A 96 -15.28 -1.01 -7.81
N LYS A 97 -15.73 0.03 -7.09
CA LYS A 97 -17.16 0.29 -6.79
C LYS A 97 -17.91 1.01 -7.93
N TYR A 98 -17.23 1.87 -8.68
CA TYR A 98 -17.80 2.68 -9.77
C TYR A 98 -17.08 2.36 -11.10
N PRO A 99 -17.38 1.21 -11.74
CA PRO A 99 -16.58 0.67 -12.85
C PRO A 99 -16.77 1.39 -14.20
N GLU A 100 -17.59 2.44 -14.27
CA GLU A 100 -17.96 3.15 -15.50
C GLU A 100 -16.77 3.87 -16.15
N VAL A 101 -15.88 4.44 -15.34
CA VAL A 101 -14.65 5.14 -15.76
C VAL A 101 -13.46 4.46 -15.09
N PRO A 102 -12.99 3.29 -15.59
CA PRO A 102 -11.93 2.52 -14.93
C PRO A 102 -10.59 3.24 -15.03
N LEU A 103 -9.93 3.45 -13.89
CA LEU A 103 -8.67 4.18 -13.79
C LEU A 103 -7.45 3.26 -13.83
N TYR A 104 -7.56 2.01 -13.36
CA TYR A 104 -6.58 0.97 -13.64
C TYR A 104 -6.83 0.27 -14.99
N PRO A 105 -5.77 -0.22 -15.67
CA PRO A 105 -5.92 -1.11 -16.81
C PRO A 105 -6.56 -2.44 -16.41
N LYS A 106 -7.43 -2.98 -17.27
CA LYS A 106 -8.12 -4.27 -17.05
C LYS A 106 -7.22 -5.52 -17.11
N ASP A 107 -5.97 -5.35 -17.53
CA ASP A 107 -4.98 -6.42 -17.53
C ASP A 107 -4.26 -6.47 -16.17
N PRO A 108 -4.31 -7.61 -15.44
CA PRO A 108 -3.71 -7.71 -14.11
C PRO A 108 -2.20 -7.42 -14.07
N LEU A 109 -1.46 -7.72 -15.15
CA LEU A 109 -0.02 -7.46 -15.18
C LEU A 109 0.26 -5.96 -15.24
N LYS A 110 -0.38 -5.22 -16.15
CA LYS A 110 -0.26 -3.77 -16.24
C LYS A 110 -0.73 -3.08 -14.96
N LYS A 111 -1.82 -3.56 -14.36
CA LYS A 111 -2.33 -3.08 -13.07
C LYS A 111 -1.29 -3.29 -11.95
N ALA A 112 -0.66 -4.47 -11.89
CA ALA A 112 0.41 -4.75 -10.95
C ALA A 112 1.67 -3.88 -11.19
N GLN A 113 2.05 -3.65 -12.45
CA GLN A 113 3.15 -2.76 -12.82
C GLN A 113 2.88 -1.31 -12.39
N GLU A 114 1.67 -0.80 -12.60
CA GLU A 114 1.28 0.54 -12.14
C GLU A 114 1.24 0.66 -10.61
N LYS A 115 0.74 -0.36 -9.90
CA LYS A 115 0.82 -0.40 -8.43
C LYS A 115 2.26 -0.43 -7.91
N ILE A 116 3.16 -1.16 -8.57
CA ILE A 116 4.61 -1.15 -8.25
C ILE A 116 5.21 0.25 -8.45
N LEU A 117 4.78 1.01 -9.47
CA LEU A 117 5.19 2.39 -9.66
C LEU A 117 4.62 3.30 -8.55
N ILE A 118 3.32 3.21 -8.23
CA ILE A 118 2.69 3.96 -7.13
C ILE A 118 3.45 3.76 -5.80
N GLU A 119 3.85 2.52 -5.47
CA GLU A 119 4.64 2.22 -4.28
C GLU A 119 6.08 2.77 -4.35
N ARG A 120 6.75 2.64 -5.51
CA ARG A 120 8.10 3.22 -5.72
C ARG A 120 8.11 4.74 -5.54
N PHE A 121 7.01 5.43 -5.86
CA PHE A 121 6.89 6.88 -5.68
C PHE A 121 7.03 7.31 -4.21
N GLY A 122 6.82 6.41 -3.24
CA GLY A 122 7.08 6.64 -1.82
C GLY A 122 8.50 7.15 -1.50
N GLN A 123 9.50 6.77 -2.31
CA GLN A 123 10.87 7.28 -2.18
C GLN A 123 10.96 8.77 -2.52
N PHE A 124 10.32 9.19 -3.61
CA PHE A 124 10.21 10.60 -3.98
C PHE A 124 9.36 11.39 -2.96
N ILE A 125 8.29 10.80 -2.42
CA ILE A 125 7.51 11.43 -1.33
C ILE A 125 8.41 11.72 -0.11
N THR A 126 9.32 10.80 0.25
CA THR A 126 10.28 10.98 1.35
C THR A 126 11.39 11.97 1.01
N ALA A 127 11.80 12.09 -0.26
CA ALA A 127 12.71 13.16 -0.71
C ALA A 127 12.01 14.53 -0.63
N PHE A 128 10.82 14.67 -1.21
CA PHE A 128 10.00 15.87 -1.19
C PHE A 128 9.71 16.38 0.23
N TYR A 129 9.33 15.49 1.16
CA TYR A 129 9.07 15.92 2.54
C TYR A 129 10.31 16.38 3.29
N ARG A 130 11.52 15.87 2.96
CA ARG A 130 12.77 16.46 3.46
C ARG A 130 12.95 17.88 2.92
N LEU A 131 12.75 18.09 1.62
CA LEU A 131 12.88 19.41 0.99
C LEU A 131 11.92 20.47 1.58
N VAL A 132 10.62 20.16 1.74
CA VAL A 132 9.65 21.18 2.18
C VAL A 132 9.57 21.39 3.70
N LEU A 133 10.13 20.49 4.51
CA LEU A 133 10.10 20.56 5.98
C LEU A 133 11.45 20.91 6.63
N HIS A 134 12.58 20.93 5.91
CA HIS A 134 13.83 21.43 6.45
C HIS A 134 13.80 22.96 6.61
N ASP A 135 14.27 23.45 7.76
CA ASP A 135 14.37 24.89 8.05
C ASP A 135 15.64 25.54 7.48
N ASN A 136 16.62 24.74 7.01
CA ASN A 136 17.86 25.23 6.40
C ASN A 136 18.24 24.38 5.16
N PRO A 137 18.05 24.90 3.93
CA PRO A 137 18.43 24.20 2.70
C PRO A 137 19.92 23.87 2.57
N ALA A 138 20.81 24.66 3.21
CA ALA A 138 22.26 24.42 3.14
C ALA A 138 22.71 23.12 3.86
N GLN A 139 21.81 22.45 4.58
CA GLN A 139 22.06 21.14 5.22
C GLN A 139 21.55 19.94 4.40
N LEU A 140 20.96 20.16 3.22
CA LEU A 140 20.47 19.08 2.35
C LEU A 140 21.61 18.33 1.62
N GLY A 141 22.75 18.99 1.42
CA GLY A 141 23.93 18.47 0.70
C GLY A 141 23.71 18.29 -0.80
N ASP A 142 24.74 17.83 -1.50
CA ASP A 142 24.73 17.58 -2.96
C ASP A 142 23.98 16.29 -3.34
N THR A 143 22.84 16.02 -2.69
CA THR A 143 22.01 14.84 -2.94
C THR A 143 21.14 15.07 -4.17
N ASP A 144 21.16 14.16 -5.15
CA ASP A 144 20.15 14.15 -6.20
C ASP A 144 18.78 13.72 -5.63
N HIS A 145 18.00 14.70 -5.20
CA HIS A 145 16.64 14.50 -4.68
C HIS A 145 15.64 14.06 -5.76
N TYR A 146 16.03 14.04 -7.04
CA TYR A 146 15.17 13.78 -8.19
C TYR A 146 15.49 12.48 -8.94
N ALA A 147 16.52 11.73 -8.54
CA ALA A 147 16.82 10.39 -9.09
C ALA A 147 15.63 9.42 -9.02
N GLY A 148 14.75 9.58 -8.03
CA GLY A 148 13.50 8.81 -7.93
C GLY A 148 12.48 9.10 -9.04
N LEU A 149 12.67 10.14 -9.86
CA LEU A 149 11.80 10.50 -10.98
C LEU A 149 12.25 9.92 -12.33
N ASP A 150 13.52 9.50 -12.47
CA ASP A 150 14.07 9.01 -13.76
C ASP A 150 13.27 7.81 -14.31
N ILE A 151 12.78 6.94 -13.42
CA ILE A 151 11.95 5.80 -13.81
C ILE A 151 10.61 6.22 -14.44
N TYR A 152 10.03 7.35 -14.05
CA TYR A 152 8.75 7.83 -14.60
C TYR A 152 8.93 8.57 -15.92
N GLU A 153 10.04 9.28 -16.06
CA GLU A 153 10.46 9.87 -17.33
C GLU A 153 10.73 8.77 -18.38
N GLU A 154 11.39 7.69 -17.98
CA GLU A 154 11.65 6.54 -18.86
C GLU A 154 10.38 5.71 -19.13
N GLU A 155 9.52 5.50 -18.13
CA GLU A 155 8.22 4.83 -18.32
C GLU A 155 7.34 5.58 -19.32
N LEU A 156 7.29 6.92 -19.30
CA LEU A 156 6.58 7.71 -20.32
C LEU A 156 7.18 7.54 -21.72
N LYS A 157 8.51 7.52 -21.86
CA LYS A 157 9.21 7.25 -23.13
C LYS A 157 8.89 5.85 -23.67
N GLN A 158 8.89 4.84 -22.81
CA GLN A 158 8.63 3.45 -23.18
C GLN A 158 7.16 3.18 -23.50
N ARG A 159 6.20 3.83 -22.81
CA ARG A 159 4.78 3.78 -23.17
C ARG A 159 4.49 4.55 -24.47
N GLY A 160 5.18 5.67 -24.70
CA GLY A 160 4.95 6.55 -25.86
C GLY A 160 3.60 7.29 -25.81
N THR A 161 3.01 7.42 -24.63
CA THR A 161 1.65 7.94 -24.39
C THR A 161 1.66 9.34 -23.76
N GLN A 162 0.51 10.02 -23.78
CA GLN A 162 0.35 11.35 -23.19
C GLN A 162 0.33 11.31 -21.64
N PHE A 163 -0.28 10.26 -21.11
CA PHE A 163 -0.44 9.96 -19.69
C PHE A 163 0.06 8.55 -19.40
N PHE A 164 0.27 8.20 -18.14
CA PHE A 164 0.53 6.79 -17.78
C PHE A 164 -0.67 5.92 -18.15
N GLY A 165 -1.90 6.37 -17.86
CA GLY A 165 -3.16 5.77 -18.31
C GLY A 165 -3.40 5.77 -19.83
N GLY A 166 -2.48 6.31 -20.63
CA GLY A 166 -2.53 6.29 -22.09
C GLY A 166 -2.94 7.63 -22.70
N SER A 167 -4.15 7.67 -23.27
CA SER A 167 -4.72 8.88 -23.90
C SER A 167 -5.52 9.76 -22.92
N GLN A 168 -5.68 9.33 -21.67
CA GLN A 168 -6.29 10.06 -20.56
C GLN A 168 -5.53 9.69 -19.27
N PRO A 169 -5.61 10.50 -18.20
CA PRO A 169 -5.03 10.14 -16.90
C PRO A 169 -5.65 8.86 -16.33
N GLY A 170 -4.81 7.94 -15.86
CA GLY A 170 -5.21 6.75 -15.13
C GLY A 170 -4.89 6.85 -13.64
N MET A 171 -5.01 5.73 -12.92
CA MET A 171 -4.78 5.71 -11.47
C MET A 171 -3.34 6.10 -11.13
N LEU A 172 -2.32 5.62 -11.88
CA LEU A 172 -0.93 6.01 -11.66
C LEU A 172 -0.74 7.53 -11.76
N ASP A 173 -1.31 8.19 -12.78
CA ASP A 173 -1.24 9.65 -12.94
C ASP A 173 -1.80 10.38 -11.71
N TYR A 174 -3.03 10.04 -11.30
CA TYR A 174 -3.70 10.67 -10.16
C TYR A 174 -3.03 10.36 -8.81
N MET A 175 -2.41 9.18 -8.66
CA MET A 175 -1.74 8.79 -7.42
C MET A 175 -0.37 9.46 -7.21
N ILE A 176 0.26 10.00 -8.26
CA ILE A 176 1.52 10.76 -8.16
C ILE A 176 1.32 12.28 -8.29
N TRP A 177 0.31 12.73 -9.04
CA TRP A 177 0.02 14.15 -9.31
C TRP A 177 0.10 15.09 -8.09
N PRO A 178 -0.45 14.77 -6.91
CA PRO A 178 -0.46 15.71 -5.78
C PRO A 178 0.93 16.20 -5.33
N TRP A 179 2.00 15.43 -5.55
CA TRP A 179 3.36 15.87 -5.26
C TRP A 179 4.01 16.60 -6.45
N CYS A 180 3.69 16.21 -7.68
CA CYS A 180 4.12 16.90 -8.90
C CYS A 180 3.53 18.31 -9.01
N GLU A 181 2.30 18.53 -8.54
CA GLU A 181 1.71 19.86 -8.34
C GLU A 181 2.51 20.68 -7.30
N ARG A 182 2.69 20.10 -6.11
CA ARG A 182 3.34 20.77 -4.97
C ARG A 182 4.83 21.05 -5.22
N PHE A 183 5.45 20.36 -6.18
CA PHE A 183 6.81 20.61 -6.64
C PHE A 183 7.05 22.08 -7.00
N ALA A 184 6.08 22.76 -7.63
CA ALA A 184 6.20 24.17 -8.00
C ALA A 184 6.41 25.13 -6.80
N SER A 185 6.12 24.68 -5.57
CA SER A 185 6.42 25.44 -4.34
C SER A 185 7.88 25.37 -3.89
N LEU A 186 8.69 24.45 -4.42
CA LEU A 186 10.10 24.28 -4.05
C LEU A 186 10.92 25.49 -4.50
N LYS A 187 10.82 25.88 -5.77
CA LYS A 187 11.47 27.09 -6.31
C LYS A 187 11.27 28.31 -5.40
N ILE A 188 10.03 28.51 -4.96
CA ILE A 188 9.58 29.65 -4.16
C ILE A 188 10.00 29.50 -2.67
N SER A 189 10.09 28.27 -2.16
CA SER A 189 10.41 28.00 -0.75
C SER A 189 11.91 27.92 -0.45
N ILE A 190 12.71 27.41 -1.39
CA ILE A 190 14.11 27.01 -1.18
C ILE A 190 15.07 27.38 -2.34
N GLY A 191 14.58 28.01 -3.42
CA GLY A 191 15.40 28.63 -4.46
C GLY A 191 15.37 27.97 -5.84
N ASP A 192 15.85 28.68 -6.86
CA ASP A 192 15.78 28.30 -8.27
C ASP A 192 16.49 26.99 -8.64
N SER A 193 17.42 26.52 -7.80
CA SER A 193 18.09 25.23 -7.95
C SER A 193 17.17 24.02 -7.81
N TYR A 194 15.92 24.22 -7.35
CA TYR A 194 14.95 23.15 -7.09
C TYR A 194 13.83 23.09 -8.14
N GLU A 195 14.15 23.36 -9.41
CA GLU A 195 13.30 23.05 -10.57
C GLU A 195 13.69 21.74 -11.26
N LEU A 196 12.75 21.09 -11.97
CA LEU A 196 13.05 19.93 -12.79
C LEU A 196 13.83 20.36 -14.04
N ASN A 197 15.03 19.81 -14.23
CA ASN A 197 15.86 20.03 -15.40
C ASN A 197 15.13 19.58 -16.69
N PRO A 198 14.86 20.48 -17.67
CA PRO A 198 14.08 20.12 -18.85
C PRO A 198 14.77 19.17 -19.85
N GLN A 199 16.10 19.07 -19.82
CA GLN A 199 16.86 18.12 -20.65
C GLN A 199 16.81 16.69 -20.08
N ARG A 200 16.63 16.55 -18.76
CA ARG A 200 16.45 15.27 -18.06
C ARG A 200 14.99 14.81 -18.07
N PHE A 201 14.06 15.71 -17.72
CA PHE A 201 12.65 15.39 -17.41
C PHE A 201 11.64 15.93 -18.45
N ALA A 202 11.99 15.90 -19.73
CA ALA A 202 11.17 16.46 -20.81
C ALA A 202 9.77 15.83 -20.88
N SER A 203 9.68 14.51 -20.71
CA SER A 203 8.43 13.75 -20.81
C SER A 203 7.53 14.01 -19.62
N LEU A 204 8.10 14.05 -18.41
CA LEU A 204 7.41 14.43 -17.17
C LEU A 204 6.92 15.89 -17.17
N LEU A 205 7.66 16.81 -17.77
CA LEU A 205 7.21 18.21 -17.91
C LEU A 205 6.04 18.34 -18.88
N ASN A 206 6.10 17.66 -20.03
CA ASN A 206 4.97 17.58 -20.96
C ASN A 206 3.74 16.92 -20.32
N TRP A 207 3.94 15.81 -19.60
CA TRP A 207 2.89 15.13 -18.83
C TRP A 207 2.26 16.07 -17.79
N ARG A 208 3.06 16.81 -17.01
CA ARG A 208 2.58 17.81 -16.04
C ARG A 208 1.70 18.86 -16.73
N ASP A 209 2.11 19.35 -17.89
CA ASP A 209 1.40 20.41 -18.61
C ASP A 209 0.11 19.91 -19.28
N LEU A 210 0.00 18.60 -19.53
CA LEU A 210 -1.24 17.93 -19.89
C LEU A 210 -2.14 17.65 -18.67
N MET A 211 -1.56 17.26 -17.52
CA MET A 211 -2.31 17.08 -16.27
C MET A 211 -2.94 18.39 -15.78
N LEU A 212 -2.24 19.53 -15.92
CA LEU A 212 -2.83 20.87 -15.68
C LEU A 212 -4.06 21.18 -16.56
N GLN A 213 -4.28 20.42 -17.63
CA GLN A 213 -5.43 20.56 -18.52
C GLN A 213 -6.58 19.60 -18.20
N ASP A 214 -6.37 18.56 -17.38
CA ASP A 214 -7.39 17.60 -16.97
C ASP A 214 -8.52 18.26 -16.14
N LYS A 215 -9.73 17.69 -16.24
CA LYS A 215 -10.92 18.14 -15.50
C LYS A 215 -10.76 17.94 -13.99
N ALA A 216 -10.36 16.74 -13.55
CA ALA A 216 -10.29 16.42 -12.13
C ALA A 216 -9.16 17.18 -11.44
N VAL A 217 -8.00 17.29 -12.09
CA VAL A 217 -6.90 18.17 -11.63
C VAL A 217 -7.40 19.61 -11.45
N LYS A 218 -8.11 20.19 -12.43
CA LYS A 218 -8.61 21.57 -12.34
C LYS A 218 -9.59 21.83 -11.19
N CYS A 219 -10.37 20.83 -10.76
CA CYS A 219 -11.30 20.97 -9.63
C CYS A 219 -10.56 21.25 -8.30
N PHE A 220 -9.42 20.61 -8.07
CA PHE A 220 -8.69 20.66 -6.79
C PHE A 220 -7.31 21.35 -6.85
N TYR A 221 -6.84 21.75 -8.04
CA TYR A 221 -5.55 22.41 -8.25
C TYR A 221 -5.29 23.60 -7.31
N LEU A 222 -4.03 23.78 -6.92
CA LEU A 222 -3.50 25.00 -6.31
C LEU A 222 -2.09 25.28 -6.87
N ASP A 223 -1.76 26.55 -7.06
CA ASP A 223 -0.47 26.95 -7.62
C ASP A 223 0.70 26.85 -6.63
N GLY A 224 1.92 26.95 -7.17
CA GLY A 224 3.16 26.89 -6.39
C GLY A 224 3.27 27.99 -5.32
N GLN A 225 2.71 29.19 -5.56
CA GLN A 225 2.72 30.29 -4.59
C GLN A 225 1.82 29.98 -3.39
N THR A 226 0.63 29.44 -3.66
CA THR A 226 -0.34 29.02 -2.65
C THR A 226 0.22 27.90 -1.78
N HIS A 227 0.81 26.88 -2.39
CA HIS A 227 1.48 25.79 -1.65
C HIS A 227 2.69 26.31 -0.86
N ALA A 228 3.51 27.21 -1.41
CA ALA A 228 4.65 27.79 -0.70
C ALA A 228 4.21 28.62 0.51
N LYS A 229 3.15 29.43 0.37
CA LYS A 229 2.54 30.20 1.47
C LYS A 229 1.98 29.29 2.58
N TYR A 230 1.28 28.22 2.22
CA TYR A 230 0.84 27.24 3.22
C TYR A 230 2.04 26.62 3.95
N MET A 231 3.07 26.18 3.21
CA MET A 231 4.26 25.57 3.80
C MET A 231 5.07 26.54 4.68
N SER A 232 5.14 27.84 4.34
CA SER A 232 5.81 28.83 5.21
C SER A 232 5.07 29.03 6.53
N THR A 233 3.73 29.11 6.52
CA THR A 233 2.96 29.19 7.79
C THR A 233 3.12 27.93 8.63
N ARG A 234 3.20 26.75 7.99
CA ARG A 234 3.47 25.47 8.66
C ARG A 234 4.84 25.43 9.33
N ARG A 235 5.90 25.88 8.65
CA ARG A 235 7.28 26.02 9.20
C ARG A 235 7.32 27.03 10.36
N ALA A 236 6.64 28.16 10.23
CA ALA A 236 6.52 29.19 11.27
C ALA A 236 5.66 28.78 12.51
N GLY A 237 5.48 27.47 12.75
CA GLY A 237 4.74 26.95 13.89
C GLY A 237 3.22 27.19 13.85
N LYS A 238 2.67 27.92 12.87
CA LYS A 238 1.26 28.37 12.82
C LYS A 238 0.64 28.12 11.44
N ALA A 239 0.46 26.85 11.08
CA ALA A 239 -0.11 26.44 9.78
C ALA A 239 -1.51 27.04 9.56
N ASP A 240 -1.65 27.93 8.58
CA ASP A 240 -2.92 28.54 8.23
C ASP A 240 -3.69 27.64 7.25
N TYR A 241 -4.57 26.80 7.79
CA TYR A 241 -5.45 25.95 7.00
C TYR A 241 -6.55 26.75 6.27
N ASN A 242 -6.85 27.98 6.70
CA ASN A 242 -7.96 28.78 6.19
C ASN A 242 -7.50 29.95 5.30
N MET A 243 -6.24 29.97 4.85
CA MET A 243 -5.67 30.99 3.97
C MET A 243 -6.34 31.13 2.58
N LEU A 244 -7.31 30.27 2.25
CA LEU A 244 -8.16 30.31 1.05
C LEU A 244 -9.65 30.54 1.36
N TYR A 245 -10.04 30.55 2.64
CA TYR A 245 -11.42 30.74 3.09
C TYR A 245 -11.89 32.16 2.80
N ASN A 246 -13.10 32.30 2.25
CA ASN A 246 -13.75 33.59 2.04
C ASN A 246 -15.25 33.46 2.31
N GLU A 247 -15.66 33.96 3.46
CA GLU A 247 -17.02 33.89 4.00
C GLU A 247 -18.07 34.52 3.06
N ALA A 248 -17.79 35.69 2.49
CA ALA A 248 -18.69 36.36 1.55
C ALA A 248 -18.85 35.62 0.22
N LYS A 249 -17.82 34.85 -0.20
CA LYS A 249 -17.88 33.98 -1.39
C LYS A 249 -18.65 32.69 -1.10
N ARG A 250 -18.49 32.13 0.10
CA ARG A 250 -19.20 30.91 0.55
C ARG A 250 -20.71 31.07 0.57
N ALA A 251 -21.23 32.16 1.15
CA ALA A 251 -22.68 32.40 1.26
C ALA A 251 -23.41 32.44 -0.12
N LYS A 252 -22.67 32.76 -1.20
CA LYS A 252 -23.20 32.70 -2.58
C LYS A 252 -23.20 31.28 -3.16
N LEU A 253 -22.19 30.46 -2.85
CA LEU A 253 -22.07 29.10 -3.36
C LEU A 253 -23.07 28.13 -2.73
N GLU A 254 -23.41 28.31 -1.45
CA GLU A 254 -24.42 27.48 -0.78
C GLU A 254 -25.82 27.67 -1.39
N TYR A 255 -26.14 28.88 -1.87
CA TYR A 255 -27.33 29.17 -2.66
C TYR A 255 -27.30 28.51 -4.05
N ASP A 256 -26.18 28.62 -4.77
CA ASP A 256 -26.00 28.03 -6.11
C ASP A 256 -25.93 26.48 -6.12
N TYR A 257 -25.66 25.85 -4.97
CA TYR A 257 -25.63 24.38 -4.80
C TYR A 257 -27.05 23.81 -4.65
N TYR A 258 -27.90 24.43 -3.83
CA TYR A 258 -29.27 24.00 -3.56
C TYR A 258 -30.15 23.90 -4.82
N ILE A 259 -29.84 24.67 -5.87
CA ILE A 259 -30.53 24.62 -7.16
C ILE A 259 -30.15 23.36 -7.97
N ARG A 260 -28.94 22.82 -7.81
CA ARG A 260 -28.40 21.74 -8.69
C ARG A 260 -28.69 20.33 -8.20
N SER A 261 -28.92 20.15 -6.90
CA SER A 261 -29.20 18.83 -6.30
C SER A 261 -30.56 18.23 -6.68
N ASN A 262 -31.39 18.96 -7.45
CA ASN A 262 -32.72 18.51 -7.88
C ASN A 262 -32.77 17.87 -9.28
N GLU A 263 -31.66 17.81 -10.04
CA GLU A 263 -31.65 17.29 -11.43
C GLU A 263 -30.56 16.23 -11.69
N SER A 264 -30.79 14.98 -11.29
CA SER A 264 -30.51 13.74 -12.07
C SER A 264 -30.66 12.46 -11.23
N SER A 265 -31.11 11.36 -11.85
CA SER A 265 -31.17 10.02 -11.23
C SER A 265 -31.26 8.91 -12.28
N LEU A 266 -31.02 7.65 -11.88
CA LEU A 266 -31.16 6.39 -12.65
C LEU A 266 -30.05 6.17 -13.73
N VAL A 267 -29.58 4.95 -14.06
CA VAL A 267 -29.72 3.59 -13.47
C VAL A 267 -28.53 2.70 -13.90
N CYS A 268 -28.23 1.62 -13.16
CA CYS A 268 -27.17 0.62 -13.45
C CYS A 268 -27.75 -0.76 -13.87
N HIS A 269 -27.06 -1.53 -14.74
CA HIS A 269 -27.38 -2.94 -15.10
C HIS A 269 -26.14 -3.74 -15.59
N SER A 270 -26.24 -5.08 -15.69
CA SER A 270 -25.15 -6.08 -15.82
C SER A 270 -25.32 -7.01 -17.08
N ILE A 271 -24.57 -8.10 -17.39
CA ILE A 271 -23.72 -9.03 -16.60
C ILE A 271 -22.63 -9.75 -17.47
N GLU A 272 -22.20 -10.96 -17.07
CA GLU A 272 -21.13 -11.85 -17.63
C GLU A 272 -21.52 -12.61 -18.95
N THR A 273 -20.85 -13.66 -19.51
CA THR A 273 -19.62 -14.49 -19.24
C THR A 273 -19.04 -14.92 -20.65
N ILE A 274 -18.21 -15.94 -21.00
CA ILE A 274 -17.52 -17.15 -20.44
C ILE A 274 -16.33 -17.54 -21.37
N TYR A 275 -15.34 -18.35 -20.93
CA TYR A 275 -14.65 -19.42 -21.75
C TYR A 275 -13.87 -20.42 -20.86
N ARG A 276 -13.22 -21.48 -21.41
CA ARG A 276 -13.03 -22.78 -20.71
C ARG A 276 -11.61 -23.40 -20.71
N HIS A 277 -11.20 -23.86 -19.52
CA HIS A 277 -10.57 -25.16 -19.16
C HIS A 277 -9.27 -25.66 -19.82
N PHE A 278 -8.30 -26.02 -18.97
CA PHE A 278 -7.38 -27.16 -19.15
C PHE A 278 -7.42 -28.09 -17.91
N SER A 279 -7.00 -29.35 -18.03
CA SER A 279 -7.22 -30.41 -17.02
C SER A 279 -5.94 -30.80 -16.24
N PRO A 280 -5.98 -30.86 -14.89
CA PRO A 280 -4.79 -31.16 -14.08
C PRO A 280 -4.61 -32.65 -13.75
N LYS A 281 -3.40 -33.18 -13.93
CA LYS A 281 -2.90 -34.38 -13.22
C LYS A 281 -1.41 -34.22 -12.87
N SER A 282 -1.00 -34.83 -11.75
CA SER A 282 0.39 -35.02 -11.26
C SER A 282 1.11 -33.88 -10.50
N TYR A 283 0.40 -32.83 -10.03
CA TYR A 283 0.96 -31.73 -9.21
C TYR A 283 2.00 -32.15 -8.15
N LEU A 284 1.66 -33.05 -7.21
CA LEU A 284 2.56 -33.49 -6.13
C LEU A 284 3.83 -34.23 -6.59
N LYS A 285 3.91 -34.73 -7.83
CA LYS A 285 5.12 -35.37 -8.37
C LYS A 285 6.08 -34.40 -9.08
N ILE A 286 5.64 -33.17 -9.33
CA ILE A 286 6.42 -32.15 -10.04
C ILE A 286 7.14 -31.22 -9.05
N VAL A 287 6.45 -30.73 -8.01
CA VAL A 287 7.03 -29.81 -7.01
C VAL A 287 8.31 -30.37 -6.37
N ASN A 288 8.29 -31.65 -5.94
CA ASN A 288 9.47 -32.32 -5.35
C ASN A 288 10.59 -32.65 -6.36
N LYS A 289 10.44 -32.32 -7.65
CA LYS A 289 11.50 -32.44 -8.67
C LYS A 289 12.11 -31.09 -9.08
N MET A 290 11.58 -29.97 -8.61
CA MET A 290 12.01 -28.60 -8.96
C MET A 290 12.90 -27.95 -7.87
N ALA A 291 13.44 -28.75 -6.94
CA ALA A 291 14.30 -28.27 -5.88
C ALA A 291 15.72 -27.98 -6.38
N LEU A 292 16.03 -26.70 -6.59
CA LEU A 292 17.41 -26.19 -6.65
C LEU A 292 18.16 -26.48 -5.33
N PRO A 293 19.51 -26.45 -5.31
CA PRO A 293 20.29 -26.62 -4.08
C PRO A 293 19.82 -25.68 -2.96
N GLN A 294 19.45 -26.24 -1.81
CA GLN A 294 18.88 -25.48 -0.70
C GLN A 294 19.96 -24.72 0.07
N LYS A 295 20.34 -23.56 -0.49
CA LYS A 295 21.13 -22.50 0.14
C LYS A 295 20.76 -21.15 -0.46
N HIS A 296 21.03 -20.08 0.27
CA HIS A 296 20.90 -18.71 -0.22
C HIS A 296 22.08 -18.40 -1.16
N PHE A 297 21.77 -17.91 -2.36
CA PHE A 297 22.76 -17.39 -3.29
C PHE A 297 23.31 -16.08 -2.74
N LYS A 298 24.63 -15.92 -2.80
CA LYS A 298 25.37 -14.78 -2.22
C LYS A 298 26.16 -14.02 -3.29
N ARG A 299 26.81 -12.92 -2.92
CA ARG A 299 27.80 -12.19 -3.73
C ARG A 299 28.77 -13.16 -4.41
N GLY A 300 29.05 -12.97 -5.70
CA GLY A 300 29.89 -13.87 -6.49
C GLY A 300 29.31 -15.27 -6.78
N SER A 301 28.12 -15.62 -6.28
CA SER A 301 27.44 -16.86 -6.71
C SER A 301 26.94 -16.69 -8.14
N PRO A 302 27.17 -17.68 -9.04
CA PRO A 302 26.63 -17.61 -10.40
C PRO A 302 25.10 -17.54 -10.38
N LYS A 303 24.51 -16.93 -11.40
CA LYS A 303 23.07 -16.98 -11.63
C LYS A 303 22.66 -18.46 -11.79
N PRO A 304 21.64 -18.96 -11.07
CA PRO A 304 21.23 -20.35 -11.18
C PRO A 304 20.79 -20.70 -12.61
N GLU A 305 21.22 -21.87 -13.08
CA GLU A 305 20.61 -22.52 -14.24
C GLU A 305 19.20 -22.99 -13.83
N ILE A 306 18.19 -22.27 -14.32
CA ILE A 306 16.77 -22.60 -14.12
C ILE A 306 16.22 -22.97 -15.50
N PRO A 307 15.44 -24.07 -15.63
CA PRO A 307 14.83 -24.44 -16.90
C PRO A 307 14.10 -23.29 -17.61
N GLU A 308 14.08 -23.36 -18.94
CA GLU A 308 13.28 -22.49 -19.81
C GLU A 308 11.92 -23.16 -20.12
N ASP A 309 11.27 -23.65 -19.06
CA ASP A 309 9.97 -24.33 -19.09
C ASP A 309 8.77 -23.37 -18.97
N GLY A 310 9.02 -22.06 -18.95
CA GLY A 310 8.01 -21.00 -18.78
C GLY A 310 7.45 -20.87 -17.35
N VAL A 311 7.87 -21.73 -16.43
CA VAL A 311 7.40 -21.77 -15.04
C VAL A 311 7.92 -20.55 -14.26
N LEU A 312 7.09 -20.03 -13.34
CA LEU A 312 7.44 -18.83 -12.55
C LEU A 312 8.75 -19.00 -11.79
N ARG A 313 9.50 -17.92 -11.60
CA ARG A 313 10.72 -17.92 -10.77
C ARG A 313 10.51 -17.02 -9.56
N TYR A 314 10.35 -17.63 -8.39
CA TYR A 314 10.07 -16.97 -7.13
C TYR A 314 11.38 -16.74 -6.36
N TYR A 315 11.81 -15.48 -6.29
CA TYR A 315 12.99 -15.07 -5.55
C TYR A 315 12.60 -14.68 -4.12
N SER A 316 13.25 -15.31 -3.15
CA SER A 316 12.84 -15.35 -1.75
C SER A 316 14.03 -15.29 -0.80
N MET A 317 13.79 -15.06 0.49
CA MET A 317 14.71 -15.36 1.58
C MET A 317 13.90 -16.13 2.63
N LYS A 318 14.37 -17.30 3.07
CA LYS A 318 13.50 -18.30 3.72
C LYS A 318 12.89 -17.85 5.06
N PHE A 319 13.48 -16.86 5.74
CA PHE A 319 12.90 -16.23 6.94
C PHE A 319 11.99 -15.02 6.68
N CYS A 320 11.96 -14.45 5.47
CA CYS A 320 11.30 -13.18 5.19
C CYS A 320 9.75 -13.28 5.25
N PRO A 321 9.07 -12.56 6.17
CA PRO A 321 7.61 -12.61 6.24
C PRO A 321 6.93 -11.97 5.02
N TYR A 322 7.49 -10.87 4.48
CA TYR A 322 7.01 -10.28 3.23
C TYR A 322 7.14 -11.23 2.04
N SER A 323 8.19 -12.07 2.00
CA SER A 323 8.32 -13.07 0.93
C SER A 323 7.32 -14.19 1.11
N GLN A 324 7.12 -14.65 2.35
CA GLN A 324 6.15 -15.71 2.66
C GLN A 324 4.72 -15.36 2.24
N ARG A 325 4.31 -14.08 2.25
CA ARG A 325 3.04 -13.63 1.64
C ARG A 325 2.86 -14.16 0.21
N ALA A 326 3.86 -14.00 -0.65
CA ALA A 326 3.83 -14.52 -2.01
C ALA A 326 3.87 -16.06 -2.04
N GLY A 327 4.69 -16.68 -1.18
CA GLY A 327 4.75 -18.14 -1.05
C GLY A 327 3.42 -18.79 -0.64
N LEU A 328 2.64 -18.15 0.24
CA LEU A 328 1.33 -18.61 0.67
C LEU A 328 0.34 -18.60 -0.49
N VAL A 329 0.28 -17.52 -1.26
CA VAL A 329 -0.61 -17.42 -2.45
C VAL A 329 -0.20 -18.43 -3.53
N LEU A 330 1.11 -18.57 -3.80
CA LEU A 330 1.62 -19.59 -4.73
C LEU A 330 1.23 -21.02 -4.31
N ALA A 331 1.33 -21.35 -3.02
CA ALA A 331 0.98 -22.66 -2.49
C ALA A 331 -0.54 -22.92 -2.48
N ALA A 332 -1.34 -21.96 -1.99
CA ALA A 332 -2.79 -22.06 -1.92
C ALA A 332 -3.44 -22.21 -3.30
N LYS A 333 -2.99 -21.41 -4.27
CA LYS A 333 -3.46 -21.43 -5.66
C LYS A 333 -2.72 -22.47 -6.53
N LYS A 334 -1.84 -23.29 -5.91
CA LYS A 334 -1.10 -24.42 -6.51
C LYS A 334 -0.32 -24.04 -7.78
N ILE A 335 0.24 -22.83 -7.79
CA ILE A 335 0.90 -22.23 -8.96
C ILE A 335 2.32 -22.81 -9.08
N PRO A 336 2.68 -23.48 -10.19
CA PRO A 336 4.03 -23.99 -10.40
C PRO A 336 5.07 -22.87 -10.38
N HIS A 337 6.14 -23.05 -9.61
CA HIS A 337 7.24 -22.09 -9.52
C HIS A 337 8.55 -22.76 -9.11
N HIS A 338 9.66 -22.27 -9.66
CA HIS A 338 11.02 -22.55 -9.18
C HIS A 338 11.35 -21.54 -8.07
N THR A 339 11.79 -22.01 -6.89
CA THR A 339 12.19 -21.11 -5.79
C THR A 339 13.68 -20.87 -5.78
N VAL A 340 14.10 -19.60 -5.73
CA VAL A 340 15.50 -19.16 -5.61
C VAL A 340 15.67 -18.40 -4.30
N TYR A 341 16.56 -18.87 -3.44
CA TYR A 341 16.85 -18.20 -2.16
C TYR A 341 18.01 -17.20 -2.32
N ILE A 342 17.84 -15.98 -1.78
CA ILE A 342 18.76 -14.85 -1.92
C ILE A 342 19.24 -14.40 -0.53
N ASP A 343 20.56 -14.32 -0.35
CA ASP A 343 21.15 -13.73 0.86
C ASP A 343 20.94 -12.22 0.81
N LEU A 344 20.31 -11.65 1.85
CA LEU A 344 19.97 -10.22 1.86
C LEU A 344 21.07 -9.33 2.46
N SER A 345 22.13 -9.93 3.02
CA SER A 345 23.31 -9.21 3.50
C SER A 345 24.41 -9.20 2.43
N GLU A 346 24.68 -10.35 1.83
CA GLU A 346 25.62 -10.51 0.72
C GLU A 346 24.87 -10.82 -0.58
N LYS A 347 24.08 -9.86 -1.08
CA LYS A 347 23.24 -10.07 -2.28
C LYS A 347 24.09 -10.44 -3.51
N PRO A 348 23.66 -11.41 -4.34
CA PRO A 348 24.25 -11.64 -5.67
C PRO A 348 24.04 -10.41 -6.55
N ASP A 349 25.09 -10.01 -7.29
CA ASP A 349 25.06 -8.78 -8.08
C ASP A 349 24.03 -8.83 -9.22
N TRP A 350 23.74 -10.02 -9.76
CA TRP A 350 22.68 -10.25 -10.76
C TRP A 350 21.24 -10.14 -10.21
N TYR A 351 21.03 -10.02 -8.89
CA TYR A 351 19.67 -10.01 -8.35
C TYR A 351 18.92 -8.69 -8.63
N ILE A 352 19.64 -7.60 -8.89
CA ILE A 352 19.04 -6.29 -9.17
C ILE A 352 18.19 -6.28 -10.45
N ASP A 353 18.49 -7.17 -11.41
CA ASP A 353 17.75 -7.38 -12.65
C ASP A 353 16.26 -7.74 -12.42
N TYR A 354 15.97 -8.42 -11.30
CA TYR A 354 14.60 -8.86 -10.92
C TYR A 354 14.02 -7.99 -9.80
N SER A 355 14.87 -7.37 -8.99
CA SER A 355 14.48 -6.50 -7.88
C SER A 355 15.45 -5.33 -7.77
N PRO A 356 15.18 -4.19 -8.41
CA PRO A 356 16.11 -3.04 -8.42
C PRO A 356 16.47 -2.48 -7.05
N LEU A 357 15.65 -2.73 -6.03
CA LEU A 357 15.92 -2.35 -4.63
C LEU A 357 16.62 -3.46 -3.81
N GLY A 358 16.95 -4.59 -4.45
CA GLY A 358 17.51 -5.78 -3.82
C GLY A 358 16.64 -6.33 -2.68
N LYS A 359 15.31 -6.23 -2.80
CA LYS A 359 14.33 -6.75 -1.83
C LYS A 359 13.74 -8.09 -2.31
N VAL A 360 13.20 -8.87 -1.39
CA VAL A 360 12.32 -10.03 -1.67
C VAL A 360 10.93 -9.78 -1.07
N PRO A 361 9.83 -10.32 -1.63
CA PRO A 361 9.78 -11.21 -2.78
C PRO A 361 10.02 -10.50 -4.12
N ALA A 362 10.45 -11.28 -5.12
CA ALA A 362 10.26 -10.95 -6.52
C ALA A 362 9.77 -12.19 -7.29
N ILE A 363 8.97 -12.02 -8.34
CA ILE A 363 8.53 -13.11 -9.21
C ILE A 363 8.80 -12.75 -10.66
N GLN A 364 9.64 -13.53 -11.34
CA GLN A 364 9.80 -13.44 -12.80
C GLN A 364 8.70 -14.25 -13.51
N LEU A 365 8.21 -13.71 -14.62
CA LEU A 365 7.20 -14.28 -15.50
C LEU A 365 7.82 -14.72 -16.84
N PRO A 366 8.64 -15.79 -16.90
CA PRO A 366 9.46 -16.11 -18.09
C PRO A 366 8.66 -16.59 -19.30
N HIS A 367 7.37 -16.92 -19.16
CA HIS A 367 6.46 -17.21 -20.27
C HIS A 367 5.95 -15.97 -21.01
N LEU A 368 6.30 -14.75 -20.57
CA LEU A 368 5.89 -13.50 -21.21
C LEU A 368 7.04 -12.82 -21.96
N PRO A 369 6.75 -12.05 -23.04
CA PRO A 369 7.75 -11.22 -23.71
C PRO A 369 8.48 -10.29 -22.74
N GLY A 370 9.81 -10.21 -22.85
CA GLY A 370 10.68 -9.47 -21.94
C GLY A 370 10.90 -10.13 -20.57
N GLN A 371 10.26 -11.27 -20.28
CA GLN A 371 10.34 -12.01 -19.01
C GLN A 371 10.28 -11.11 -17.74
N PRO A 372 9.26 -10.23 -17.60
CA PRO A 372 9.21 -9.20 -16.56
C PRO A 372 9.21 -9.78 -15.14
N ALA A 373 9.71 -8.99 -14.19
CA ALA A 373 9.70 -9.30 -12.78
C ALA A 373 8.75 -8.38 -11.99
N LEU A 374 7.88 -8.97 -11.18
CA LEU A 374 7.05 -8.27 -10.21
C LEU A 374 7.74 -8.23 -8.85
N VAL A 375 7.51 -7.15 -8.10
CA VAL A 375 8.02 -6.88 -6.75
C VAL A 375 6.89 -6.36 -5.86
N GLU A 376 7.21 -6.17 -4.57
CA GLU A 376 6.31 -5.74 -3.49
C GLU A 376 5.19 -6.76 -3.16
N SER A 377 5.21 -7.23 -1.90
CA SER A 377 4.52 -8.47 -1.48
C SER A 377 3.00 -8.48 -1.69
N LEU A 378 2.32 -7.35 -1.49
CA LEU A 378 0.88 -7.23 -1.64
C LEU A 378 0.45 -7.15 -3.11
N VAL A 379 1.26 -6.50 -3.95
CA VAL A 379 0.99 -6.38 -5.39
C VAL A 379 1.19 -7.71 -6.09
N ILE A 380 2.23 -8.46 -5.70
CA ILE A 380 2.42 -9.86 -6.11
C ILE A 380 1.21 -10.73 -5.69
N ALA A 381 0.72 -10.57 -4.45
CA ALA A 381 -0.41 -11.35 -3.95
C ALA A 381 -1.71 -11.06 -4.74
N GLU A 382 -2.01 -9.80 -5.05
CA GLU A 382 -3.15 -9.40 -5.90
C GLU A 382 -3.00 -9.93 -7.33
N TYR A 383 -1.83 -9.76 -7.95
CA TYR A 383 -1.55 -10.28 -9.30
C TYR A 383 -1.75 -11.80 -9.40
N LEU A 384 -1.19 -12.56 -8.45
CA LEU A 384 -1.32 -14.01 -8.44
C LEU A 384 -2.76 -14.46 -8.17
N ASP A 385 -3.53 -13.71 -7.38
CA ASP A 385 -4.93 -14.04 -7.13
C ASP A 385 -5.80 -13.84 -8.39
N GLU A 386 -5.60 -12.71 -9.07
CA GLU A 386 -6.33 -12.31 -10.29
C GLU A 386 -5.98 -13.18 -11.51
N GLN A 387 -4.71 -13.54 -11.73
CA GLN A 387 -4.31 -14.34 -12.92
C GLN A 387 -4.56 -15.86 -12.80
N TYR A 388 -4.66 -16.41 -11.59
CA TYR A 388 -4.76 -17.86 -11.39
C TYR A 388 -6.06 -18.29 -10.69
N PRO A 389 -7.27 -17.91 -11.18
CA PRO A 389 -8.55 -18.06 -10.46
C PRO A 389 -9.03 -19.52 -10.24
N GLY A 390 -8.25 -20.53 -10.63
CA GLY A 390 -8.68 -21.95 -10.66
C GLY A 390 -9.02 -22.57 -9.30
N GLU A 391 -8.36 -22.15 -8.22
CA GLU A 391 -8.67 -22.57 -6.84
C GLU A 391 -9.65 -21.61 -6.13
N GLY A 392 -10.21 -20.64 -6.87
CA GLY A 392 -11.01 -19.55 -6.33
C GLY A 392 -10.23 -18.25 -6.14
N SER A 393 -10.93 -17.24 -5.61
CA SER A 393 -10.42 -15.92 -5.23
C SER A 393 -10.10 -15.92 -3.73
N LEU A 394 -8.91 -15.47 -3.36
CA LEU A 394 -8.50 -15.24 -1.97
C LEU A 394 -8.94 -13.84 -1.49
N PHE A 395 -8.97 -12.86 -2.40
CA PHE A 395 -9.59 -11.56 -2.11
C PHE A 395 -11.14 -11.70 -2.11
N PRO A 396 -11.85 -10.94 -1.24
CA PRO A 396 -13.29 -10.78 -1.33
C PRO A 396 -13.74 -10.25 -2.70
N LYS A 397 -14.91 -10.71 -3.18
CA LYS A 397 -15.55 -10.20 -4.40
C LYS A 397 -16.24 -8.85 -4.21
N ASP A 398 -16.65 -8.53 -2.99
CA ASP A 398 -17.23 -7.24 -2.64
C ASP A 398 -16.10 -6.21 -2.44
N PRO A 399 -16.10 -5.06 -3.16
CA PRO A 399 -15.11 -4.02 -2.98
C PRO A 399 -15.00 -3.49 -1.54
N LEU A 400 -16.11 -3.42 -0.78
CA LEU A 400 -16.10 -2.93 0.60
C LEU A 400 -15.32 -3.89 1.52
N GLN A 401 -15.68 -5.16 1.56
CA GLN A 401 -14.94 -6.16 2.34
C GLN A 401 -13.47 -6.26 1.88
N LYS A 402 -13.19 -6.14 0.58
CA LYS A 402 -11.82 -6.10 0.04
C LYS A 402 -11.02 -4.89 0.55
N ALA A 403 -11.67 -3.73 0.68
CA ALA A 403 -11.08 -2.53 1.25
C ALA A 403 -10.86 -2.64 2.77
N LEU A 404 -11.81 -3.21 3.51
CA LEU A 404 -11.69 -3.49 4.95
C LEU A 404 -10.56 -4.48 5.25
N ASP A 405 -10.40 -5.53 4.44
CA ASP A 405 -9.29 -6.48 4.53
C ASP A 405 -7.94 -5.81 4.25
N ARG A 406 -7.85 -4.94 3.22
CA ARG A 406 -6.65 -4.12 2.97
C ARG A 406 -6.33 -3.21 4.17
N ILE A 407 -7.33 -2.55 4.79
CA ILE A 407 -7.13 -1.70 5.97
C ILE A 407 -6.62 -2.53 7.16
N LEU A 408 -7.13 -3.74 7.36
CA LEU A 408 -6.65 -4.65 8.41
C LEU A 408 -5.20 -5.10 8.18
N ILE A 409 -4.81 -5.35 6.93
CA ILE A 409 -3.43 -5.68 6.56
C ILE A 409 -2.48 -4.52 6.88
N GLU A 410 -2.87 -3.28 6.59
CA GLU A 410 -2.06 -2.08 6.89
C GLU A 410 -2.01 -1.74 8.40
N ARG A 411 -3.07 -2.06 9.16
CA ARG A 411 -3.08 -1.99 10.63
C ARG A 411 -2.01 -2.86 11.30
N LEU A 412 -1.34 -3.76 10.56
CA LEU A 412 -0.23 -4.56 11.09
C LEU A 412 1.06 -3.74 11.26
N ALA A 413 1.26 -2.66 10.49
CA ALA A 413 2.51 -1.91 10.43
C ALA A 413 3.05 -1.40 11.80
N PRO A 414 2.22 -0.93 12.77
CA PRO A 414 2.69 -0.59 14.11
C PRO A 414 3.23 -1.80 14.89
N ALA A 415 2.55 -2.96 14.81
CA ALA A 415 3.01 -4.20 15.45
C ALA A 415 4.35 -4.67 14.84
N VAL A 416 4.49 -4.62 13.51
CA VAL A 416 5.75 -4.90 12.81
C VAL A 416 6.87 -3.97 13.29
N SER A 417 6.59 -2.67 13.36
CA SER A 417 7.57 -1.64 13.73
C SER A 417 8.06 -1.80 15.18
N ALA A 418 7.16 -2.20 16.08
CA ALA A 418 7.49 -2.44 17.49
C ALA A 418 8.28 -3.75 17.70
N ILE A 419 7.96 -4.83 16.98
CA ILE A 419 8.56 -6.15 17.22
C ILE A 419 9.86 -6.42 16.42
N TYR A 420 10.08 -5.72 15.30
CA TYR A 420 11.29 -5.90 14.49
C TYR A 420 12.61 -5.59 15.22
N PRO A 421 12.71 -4.55 16.08
CA PRO A 421 13.85 -4.37 16.97
C PRO A 421 14.12 -5.61 17.82
N VAL A 422 13.09 -6.20 18.44
CA VAL A 422 13.22 -7.39 19.31
C VAL A 422 13.77 -8.59 18.53
N PHE A 423 13.29 -8.82 17.30
CA PHE A 423 13.77 -9.91 16.44
C PHE A 423 15.22 -9.74 15.95
N PHE A 424 15.70 -8.51 15.77
CA PHE A 424 16.87 -8.23 14.91
C PHE A 424 17.92 -7.28 15.48
N THR A 425 17.72 -6.73 16.68
CA THR A 425 18.68 -5.88 17.41
C THR A 425 18.89 -6.46 18.81
N LYS A 426 20.12 -6.40 19.31
CA LYS A 426 20.46 -6.96 20.62
C LYS A 426 19.79 -6.18 21.77
N ASP A 427 19.75 -4.86 21.64
CA ASP A 427 19.30 -3.93 22.67
C ASP A 427 18.04 -3.18 22.16
N PRO A 428 16.86 -3.83 22.11
CA PRO A 428 15.63 -3.21 21.60
C PRO A 428 15.06 -2.14 22.57
N PRO A 429 14.16 -1.25 22.11
CA PRO A 429 13.48 -0.30 22.97
C PRO A 429 12.72 -1.00 24.11
N ALA A 430 12.82 -0.47 25.34
CA ALA A 430 12.22 -1.09 26.53
C ALA A 430 10.67 -1.15 26.49
N ASP A 431 10.04 -0.32 25.67
CA ASP A 431 8.59 -0.29 25.42
C ASP A 431 8.17 -1.12 24.19
N ALA A 432 9.11 -1.75 23.47
CA ALA A 432 8.84 -2.47 22.22
C ALA A 432 7.75 -3.55 22.37
N ILE A 433 7.85 -4.40 23.40
CA ILE A 433 6.84 -5.45 23.68
C ILE A 433 5.47 -4.82 24.01
N LYS A 434 5.43 -3.77 24.83
CA LYS A 434 4.19 -3.08 25.19
C LYS A 434 3.50 -2.42 23.99
N ASN A 435 4.29 -1.80 23.11
CA ASN A 435 3.79 -1.14 21.90
C ASN A 435 3.32 -2.16 20.86
N PHE A 436 4.02 -3.29 20.76
CA PHE A 436 3.63 -4.45 19.95
C PHE A 436 2.28 -5.01 20.44
N GLU A 437 2.14 -5.25 21.74
CA GLU A 437 0.89 -5.70 22.36
C GLU A 437 -0.27 -4.72 22.15
N THR A 438 -0.05 -3.42 22.36
CA THR A 438 -1.06 -2.38 22.10
C THR A 438 -1.49 -2.36 20.62
N ALA A 439 -0.61 -2.75 19.69
CA ALA A 439 -0.97 -2.92 18.29
C ALA A 439 -1.68 -4.27 18.00
N LEU A 440 -1.46 -5.31 18.80
CA LEU A 440 -2.19 -6.58 18.71
C LEU A 440 -3.61 -6.52 19.27
N ASP A 441 -3.90 -5.64 20.23
CA ASP A 441 -5.27 -5.43 20.74
C ASP A 441 -6.26 -5.12 19.61
N VAL A 442 -5.81 -4.43 18.56
CA VAL A 442 -6.59 -4.13 17.34
C VAL A 442 -7.00 -5.42 16.61
N PHE A 443 -6.13 -6.42 16.55
CA PHE A 443 -6.40 -7.70 15.87
C PHE A 443 -7.29 -8.63 16.69
N GLU A 444 -7.15 -8.65 18.02
CA GLU A 444 -8.09 -9.35 18.92
C GLU A 444 -9.50 -8.72 18.82
N GLN A 445 -9.60 -7.39 18.83
CA GLN A 445 -10.86 -6.69 18.65
C GLN A 445 -11.50 -6.98 17.29
N GLU A 446 -10.72 -6.92 16.20
CA GLU A 446 -11.21 -7.20 14.85
C GLU A 446 -11.73 -8.63 14.69
N ILE A 447 -10.98 -9.67 15.11
CA ILE A 447 -11.45 -11.07 14.98
C ILE A 447 -12.68 -11.32 15.86
N THR A 448 -12.75 -10.69 17.04
CA THR A 448 -13.91 -10.75 17.94
C THR A 448 -15.14 -10.06 17.33
N GLN A 449 -14.96 -8.93 16.64
CA GLN A 449 -16.05 -8.20 15.97
C GLN A 449 -16.54 -8.92 14.71
N ARG A 450 -15.65 -9.55 13.93
CA ARG A 450 -16.04 -10.39 12.79
C ARG A 450 -16.79 -11.66 13.24
N GLY A 451 -16.44 -12.21 14.41
CA GLY A 451 -17.10 -13.39 15.00
C GLY A 451 -16.81 -14.72 14.29
N THR A 452 -15.98 -14.69 13.25
CA THR A 452 -15.67 -15.80 12.35
C THR A 452 -14.37 -16.53 12.73
N PRO A 453 -14.14 -17.78 12.26
CA PRO A 453 -12.90 -18.51 12.53
C PRO A 453 -11.64 -17.88 11.91
N TYR A 454 -11.80 -17.14 10.81
CA TYR A 454 -10.74 -16.48 10.06
C TYR A 454 -11.05 -14.99 9.85
N PHE A 455 -10.03 -14.18 9.55
CA PHE A 455 -10.26 -12.81 9.11
C PHE A 455 -11.01 -12.78 7.77
N GLY A 456 -10.71 -13.71 6.85
CA GLY A 456 -11.47 -13.96 5.61
C GLY A 456 -12.89 -14.54 5.82
N GLY A 457 -13.36 -14.67 7.06
CA GLY A 457 -14.69 -15.17 7.41
C GLY A 457 -14.70 -16.65 7.77
N GLU A 458 -15.66 -17.40 7.22
CA GLU A 458 -15.79 -18.85 7.42
C GLU A 458 -14.64 -19.68 6.81
N LYS A 459 -13.77 -19.04 6.02
CA LYS A 459 -12.60 -19.65 5.39
C LYS A 459 -11.44 -18.67 5.42
N ILE A 460 -10.23 -19.22 5.31
CA ILE A 460 -9.01 -18.44 5.09
C ILE A 460 -9.16 -17.62 3.81
N GLY A 461 -8.97 -16.31 3.93
CA GLY A 461 -8.91 -15.37 2.83
C GLY A 461 -7.53 -14.70 2.75
N ILE A 462 -7.44 -13.68 1.90
CA ILE A 462 -6.19 -12.95 1.69
C ILE A 462 -5.68 -12.27 2.96
N ALA A 463 -6.58 -11.73 3.80
CA ALA A 463 -6.22 -11.10 5.06
C ALA A 463 -5.39 -12.04 5.95
N ASP A 464 -5.85 -13.28 6.11
CA ASP A 464 -5.17 -14.30 6.89
C ASP A 464 -3.75 -14.58 6.38
N TYR A 465 -3.58 -14.81 5.07
CA TYR A 465 -2.26 -15.04 4.47
C TYR A 465 -1.36 -13.80 4.48
N MET A 466 -1.92 -12.59 4.45
CA MET A 466 -1.14 -11.35 4.51
C MET A 466 -0.74 -10.96 5.95
N ILE A 467 -1.35 -11.56 6.97
CA ILE A 467 -1.09 -11.34 8.41
C ILE A 467 -0.28 -12.50 9.02
N TRP A 468 -0.55 -13.76 8.62
CA TRP A 468 0.06 -14.98 9.15
C TRP A 468 1.58 -14.95 9.35
N PRO A 469 2.41 -14.47 8.40
CA PRO A 469 3.86 -14.60 8.53
C PRO A 469 4.46 -13.98 9.80
N TRP A 470 3.83 -12.96 10.38
CA TRP A 470 4.28 -12.40 11.65
C TRP A 470 3.87 -13.27 12.85
N PHE A 471 2.66 -13.82 12.84
CA PHE A 471 2.14 -14.73 13.88
C PHE A 471 2.80 -16.12 13.89
N GLU A 472 3.38 -16.54 12.76
CA GLU A 472 4.30 -17.68 12.72
C GLU A 472 5.58 -17.42 13.54
N ARG A 473 6.05 -16.17 13.55
CA ARG A 473 7.37 -15.78 14.10
C ARG A 473 7.32 -15.37 15.58
N PHE A 474 6.19 -14.90 16.11
CA PHE A 474 6.08 -14.52 17.53
C PHE A 474 6.49 -15.62 18.53
N PRO A 475 6.18 -16.93 18.34
CA PRO A 475 6.64 -17.99 19.24
C PRO A 475 8.16 -18.21 19.26
N ALA A 476 8.91 -17.62 18.32
CA ALA A 476 10.37 -17.67 18.36
C ALA A 476 10.94 -16.89 19.56
N LEU A 477 10.21 -15.88 20.06
CA LEU A 477 10.62 -15.02 21.19
C LEU A 477 10.82 -15.82 22.49
N LYS A 478 10.04 -16.89 22.70
CA LYS A 478 10.21 -17.89 23.76
C LYS A 478 11.60 -18.55 23.77
N TYR A 479 12.28 -18.57 22.63
CA TYR A 479 13.56 -19.24 22.42
C TYR A 479 14.70 -18.28 22.01
N SER A 480 14.42 -17.00 21.74
CA SER A 480 15.40 -16.00 21.25
C SER A 480 15.69 -14.87 22.23
N LEU A 481 15.00 -14.82 23.37
CA LEU A 481 15.20 -13.84 24.43
C LEU A 481 15.71 -14.54 25.69
N ASP A 482 16.46 -13.81 26.52
CA ASP A 482 16.95 -14.32 27.81
C ASP A 482 15.80 -14.60 28.80
N GLU A 483 14.77 -13.73 28.78
CA GLU A 483 13.48 -13.93 29.44
C GLU A 483 12.44 -14.43 28.40
N PRO A 484 11.95 -15.69 28.48
CA PRO A 484 11.06 -16.26 27.48
C PRO A 484 9.70 -15.54 27.36
N TYR A 485 9.41 -14.97 26.19
CA TYR A 485 8.14 -14.29 25.92
C TYR A 485 7.13 -15.15 25.14
N GLU A 486 5.88 -15.16 25.60
CA GLU A 486 4.70 -15.68 24.91
C GLU A 486 3.52 -14.70 25.06
N LEU A 487 2.59 -14.72 24.11
CA LEU A 487 1.37 -13.89 24.16
C LEU A 487 0.43 -14.36 25.29
N ASP A 488 -0.14 -13.40 26.03
CA ASP A 488 -1.12 -13.68 27.09
C ASP A 488 -2.39 -14.33 26.53
N LYS A 489 -2.73 -15.51 27.06
CA LYS A 489 -3.84 -16.36 26.57
C LYS A 489 -5.23 -15.87 26.99
N THR A 490 -5.30 -14.96 27.95
CA THR A 490 -6.53 -14.32 28.43
C THR A 490 -6.84 -13.08 27.60
N ARG A 491 -5.80 -12.32 27.23
CA ARG A 491 -5.92 -11.09 26.42
C ARG A 491 -6.10 -11.37 24.93
N TYR A 492 -5.44 -12.40 24.39
CA TYR A 492 -5.43 -12.72 22.95
C TYR A 492 -6.15 -14.03 22.64
N GLN A 493 -7.29 -14.30 23.30
CA GLN A 493 -7.97 -15.59 23.23
C GLN A 493 -8.40 -15.94 21.79
N ASN A 494 -9.04 -15.01 21.10
CA ASN A 494 -9.57 -15.26 19.75
C ASN A 494 -8.46 -15.20 18.69
N LEU A 495 -7.47 -14.33 18.86
CA LEU A 495 -6.31 -14.19 17.98
C LEU A 495 -5.35 -15.39 18.08
N LEU A 496 -5.21 -16.01 19.25
CA LEU A 496 -4.46 -17.27 19.40
C LEU A 496 -5.24 -18.45 18.82
N LYS A 497 -6.56 -18.53 19.02
CA LYS A 497 -7.43 -19.52 18.38
C LYS A 497 -7.38 -19.41 16.84
N TRP A 498 -7.46 -18.19 16.31
CA TRP A 498 -7.27 -17.90 14.89
C TRP A 498 -5.92 -18.43 14.39
N ARG A 499 -4.84 -18.13 15.11
CA ARG A 499 -3.48 -18.60 14.79
C ARG A 499 -3.41 -20.14 14.79
N GLU A 500 -4.05 -20.82 15.74
CA GLU A 500 -4.10 -22.28 15.80
C GLU A 500 -4.91 -22.90 14.65
N LEU A 501 -5.93 -22.21 14.14
CA LEU A 501 -6.69 -22.63 12.94
C LEU A 501 -5.91 -22.39 11.65
N VAL A 502 -5.29 -21.22 11.48
CA VAL A 502 -4.47 -20.91 10.28
C VAL A 502 -3.22 -21.79 10.21
N ALA A 503 -2.63 -22.18 11.35
CA ALA A 503 -1.53 -23.15 11.41
C ALA A 503 -1.88 -24.53 10.81
N GLN A 504 -3.17 -24.86 10.65
CA GLN A 504 -3.64 -26.13 10.10
C GLN A 504 -3.85 -26.09 8.59
N ASP A 505 -3.69 -24.93 7.93
CA ASP A 505 -3.81 -24.83 6.47
C ASP A 505 -2.63 -25.46 5.72
N GLU A 506 -2.90 -26.01 4.54
CA GLU A 506 -1.89 -26.71 3.73
C GLU A 506 -0.92 -25.74 3.04
N ALA A 507 -1.33 -24.52 2.67
CA ALA A 507 -0.40 -23.51 2.15
C ALA A 507 0.49 -22.93 3.25
N VAL A 508 -0.06 -22.77 4.46
CA VAL A 508 0.70 -22.42 5.67
C VAL A 508 1.74 -23.50 5.97
N LYS A 509 1.32 -24.77 6.13
CA LYS A 509 2.23 -25.91 6.35
C LYS A 509 3.33 -26.00 5.28
N ALA A 510 3.01 -25.77 4.00
CA ALA A 510 3.97 -25.82 2.90
C ALA A 510 5.03 -24.70 2.94
N THR A 511 4.76 -23.57 3.60
CA THR A 511 5.70 -22.43 3.68
C THR A 511 6.43 -22.33 5.02
N ALA A 512 5.84 -22.88 6.08
CA ALA A 512 6.23 -22.70 7.48
C ALA A 512 7.68 -23.08 7.83
N LEU A 513 8.09 -22.60 9.01
CA LEU A 513 9.31 -22.96 9.72
C LEU A 513 8.99 -23.15 11.21
N ASP A 514 9.72 -24.05 11.87
CA ASP A 514 9.64 -24.24 13.32
C ASP A 514 10.18 -23.00 14.06
N ALA A 515 9.51 -22.62 15.15
CA ALA A 515 9.86 -21.45 15.96
C ALA A 515 11.30 -21.46 16.48
N ARG A 516 11.90 -22.65 16.69
CA ARG A 516 13.29 -22.82 17.10
C ARG A 516 14.28 -22.48 15.97
N ILE A 517 13.89 -22.72 14.70
CA ILE A 517 14.68 -22.32 13.52
C ILE A 517 14.61 -20.80 13.34
N HIS A 518 13.41 -20.20 13.46
CA HIS A 518 13.25 -18.74 13.50
C HIS A 518 14.12 -18.11 14.61
N ALA A 519 14.10 -18.67 15.83
CA ALA A 519 14.91 -18.20 16.95
C ALA A 519 16.43 -18.37 16.73
N LYS A 520 16.84 -19.48 16.10
CA LYS A 520 18.24 -19.72 15.70
C LYS A 520 18.70 -18.62 14.73
N PHE A 521 17.90 -18.27 13.73
CA PHE A 521 18.19 -17.15 12.83
C PHE A 521 18.24 -15.80 13.56
N MET A 522 17.28 -15.51 14.46
CA MET A 522 17.26 -14.27 15.26
C MET A 522 18.54 -14.08 16.07
N ARG A 523 19.05 -15.13 16.73
CA ARG A 523 20.34 -15.05 17.44
C ARG A 523 21.51 -14.68 16.51
N THR A 524 21.58 -15.26 15.30
CA THR A 524 22.60 -14.84 14.31
C THR A 524 22.46 -13.38 13.85
N ARG A 525 21.26 -12.80 13.94
CA ARG A 525 21.02 -11.36 13.70
C ARG A 525 21.50 -10.52 14.89
N HIS A 526 21.24 -10.94 16.13
CA HIS A 526 21.75 -10.28 17.35
C HIS A 526 23.29 -10.28 17.41
N GLU A 527 23.93 -11.35 16.92
CA GLU A 527 25.39 -11.47 16.75
C GLU A 527 25.98 -10.63 15.59
N ALA A 528 25.14 -9.90 14.85
CA ALA A 528 25.47 -9.17 13.61
C ALA A 528 26.09 -10.04 12.49
N LYS A 529 25.84 -11.36 12.51
CA LYS A 529 26.36 -12.36 11.55
C LYS A 529 25.24 -13.23 11.00
N PRO A 530 24.27 -12.66 10.26
CA PRO A 530 23.11 -13.39 9.75
C PRO A 530 23.49 -14.67 8.97
N ASN A 531 23.11 -15.84 9.50
CA ASN A 531 23.17 -17.09 8.76
C ASN A 531 21.77 -17.47 8.26
N TYR A 532 21.46 -17.11 7.02
CA TYR A 532 20.18 -17.45 6.38
C TYR A 532 20.05 -18.95 6.08
N ASP A 533 21.16 -19.71 6.08
CA ASP A 533 21.18 -21.11 5.70
C ASP A 533 20.83 -22.07 6.85
N VAL A 534 20.68 -21.56 8.09
CA VAL A 534 20.13 -22.33 9.22
C VAL A 534 18.70 -22.84 8.98
N ALA A 535 18.01 -22.36 7.94
CA ALA A 535 16.72 -22.86 7.49
C ALA A 535 16.78 -24.25 6.81
N PHE A 536 17.97 -24.71 6.43
CA PHE A 536 18.20 -25.98 5.73
C PHE A 536 19.06 -26.96 6.54
N GLU A 537 19.51 -26.55 7.72
CA GLU A 537 20.18 -27.41 8.69
C GLU A 537 19.16 -28.30 9.44
N PRO A 538 19.52 -29.53 9.83
CA PRO A 538 18.70 -30.33 10.74
C PRO A 538 18.41 -29.62 12.08
N LEU A 539 17.27 -29.97 12.69
CA LEU A 539 16.81 -29.50 14.01
C LEU A 539 17.41 -30.32 15.16
#